data_AF-A0A7G8Q5W8-F1
#
_entry.id   AF-A0A7G8Q5W8-F1
#
_cell.length_a   1.000
_cell.length_b   1.000
_cell.length_c   1.000
_cell.angle_alpha   90.00
_cell.angle_beta   90.00
_cell.angle_gamma   90.00
#
_symmetry.space_group_name_H-M   'P 1'
#
loop_
_entity.id
_entity.type
_entity.pdbx_description
1 polymer ?
#
loop_
_entity_poly.entity_id
_entity_poly.type
_entity_poly.pdbx_seq_one_letter_code
_entity_poly.pdbx_strand_id
1 'polypeptide(L)'
;MNGYPTGTNAATGLPWSPATDGLRNLAGRLDHDGRVTLWATTSTISGNGDTGAEPNQLVAIRDTLKSSDATAAAQETFVTLRSAGFGEVLRGNSFTPDRDADDHDHDHH
;
A
#
# COMPACT_ATOMS: atom_id res chain seq x y z
N MET A 1 16.02 -6.69 -5.50
CA MET A 1 15.93 -5.68 -6.57
C MET A 1 17.11 -5.88 -7.51
N ASN A 2 16.87 -6.35 -8.74
CA ASN A 2 17.96 -6.61 -9.69
C ASN A 2 18.41 -5.28 -10.30
N GLY A 3 19.71 -4.94 -10.21
CA GLY A 3 20.29 -3.71 -10.78
C GLY A 3 20.45 -2.51 -9.83
N TYR A 4 20.03 -2.61 -8.56
CA TYR A 4 20.30 -1.58 -7.55
C TYR A 4 21.71 -1.77 -6.95
N PRO A 5 22.47 -0.70 -6.65
CA PRO A 5 23.72 -0.81 -5.91
C PRO A 5 23.53 -1.55 -4.58
N THR A 6 24.56 -2.29 -4.16
CA THR A 6 24.52 -3.13 -2.95
C THR A 6 25.50 -2.62 -1.90
N GLY A 7 25.35 -3.07 -0.65
CA GLY A 7 26.18 -2.64 0.47
C GLY A 7 25.77 -1.31 1.09
N THR A 8 26.65 -0.73 1.92
CA THR A 8 26.43 0.55 2.60
C THR A 8 26.90 1.71 1.74
N ASN A 9 26.10 2.76 1.64
CA ASN A 9 26.53 4.02 1.06
C ASN A 9 27.43 4.76 2.05
N ALA A 10 28.69 4.99 1.68
CA ALA A 10 29.68 5.69 2.53
C ALA A 10 29.31 7.16 2.83
N ALA A 11 28.50 7.81 1.99
CA ALA A 11 28.09 9.20 2.20
C ALA A 11 26.96 9.35 3.23
N THR A 12 26.06 8.36 3.32
CA THR A 12 24.87 8.41 4.19
C THR A 12 24.93 7.43 5.37
N GLY A 13 25.84 6.45 5.34
CA GLY A 13 25.93 5.39 6.36
C GLY A 13 24.79 4.37 6.31
N LEU A 14 23.87 4.49 5.34
CA LEU A 14 22.71 3.62 5.18
C LEU A 14 22.91 2.60 4.05
N PRO A 15 22.20 1.46 4.05
CA PRO A 15 22.20 0.53 2.93
C PRO A 15 21.74 1.20 1.63
N TRP A 16 22.39 0.88 0.51
CA TRP A 16 21.92 1.30 -0.82
C TRP A 16 20.53 0.75 -1.16
N SER A 17 20.22 -0.46 -0.68
CA SER A 17 18.90 -1.05 -0.91
C SER A 17 17.82 -0.30 -0.13
N PRO A 18 16.72 0.13 -0.78
CA PRO A 18 15.57 0.67 -0.10
C PRO A 18 14.95 -0.33 0.88
N ALA A 19 14.54 0.18 2.03
CA ALA A 19 13.73 -0.53 3.02
C ALA A 19 12.41 0.21 3.23
N THR A 20 11.33 -0.53 3.48
CA THR A 20 10.03 0.07 3.82
C THR A 20 10.08 0.72 5.20
N ASP A 21 9.70 2.00 5.28
CA ASP A 21 9.63 2.79 6.52
C ASP A 21 8.19 3.13 6.94
N GLY A 22 7.20 2.76 6.12
CA GLY A 22 5.78 3.09 6.36
C GLY A 22 4.91 3.05 5.12
N LEU A 23 3.74 3.72 5.20
CA LEU A 23 2.72 3.77 4.15
C LEU A 23 2.42 5.23 3.75
N ARG A 24 2.11 5.44 2.47
CA ARG A 24 1.71 6.74 1.90
C ARG A 24 0.74 6.54 0.74
N ASN A 25 0.01 7.60 0.38
CA ASN A 25 -1.06 7.57 -0.62
C ASN A 25 -2.06 6.48 -0.28
N LEU A 26 -3.01 6.76 0.61
CA LEU A 26 -3.97 5.77 1.10
C LEU A 26 -5.33 5.99 0.41
N ALA A 27 -5.96 4.88 0.04
CA ALA A 27 -7.31 4.81 -0.47
C ALA A 27 -7.98 3.60 0.17
N GLY A 28 -9.28 3.69 0.42
CA GLY A 28 -10.03 2.61 1.03
C GLY A 28 -11.43 2.49 0.48
N ARG A 29 -11.98 1.29 0.61
CA ARG A 29 -13.36 0.97 0.28
C ARG A 29 -13.97 0.21 1.45
N LEU A 30 -15.16 0.65 1.88
CA LEU A 30 -16.03 -0.18 2.73
C LEU A 30 -16.73 -1.20 1.84
N ASP A 31 -16.53 -2.47 2.14
CA ASP A 31 -17.22 -3.59 1.52
C ASP A 31 -18.57 -3.80 2.23
N HIS A 32 -19.55 -4.36 1.50
CA HIS A 32 -20.90 -4.61 2.02
C HIS A 32 -20.93 -5.58 3.23
N ASP A 33 -19.89 -6.42 3.38
CA ASP A 33 -19.74 -7.35 4.49
C ASP A 33 -19.21 -6.69 5.78
N GLY A 34 -19.11 -5.36 5.81
CA GLY A 34 -18.63 -4.59 6.97
C GLY A 34 -17.13 -4.62 7.16
N ARG A 35 -16.36 -5.02 6.13
CA ARG A 35 -14.90 -4.94 6.10
C ARG A 35 -14.44 -3.73 5.29
N VAL A 36 -13.26 -3.22 5.62
CA VAL A 36 -12.59 -2.19 4.83
C VAL A 36 -11.41 -2.81 4.12
N THR A 37 -11.34 -2.62 2.80
CA THR A 37 -10.11 -2.87 2.06
C THR A 37 -9.36 -1.55 1.95
N LEU A 38 -8.13 -1.49 2.47
CA LEU A 38 -7.23 -0.36 2.33
C LEU A 38 -6.09 -0.70 1.38
N TRP A 39 -5.76 0.24 0.50
CA TRP A 39 -4.59 0.19 -0.37
C TRP A 39 -3.65 1.33 -0.04
N ALA A 40 -2.35 1.05 -0.09
CA ALA A 40 -1.31 2.05 0.12
C ALA A 40 -0.08 1.77 -0.72
N THR A 41 0.73 2.79 -0.96
CA THR A 41 2.10 2.62 -1.43
C THR A 41 3.08 2.67 -0.26
N THR A 42 4.15 1.88 -0.27
CA THR A 42 5.16 1.95 0.80
C THR A 42 5.99 3.24 0.70
N SER A 43 6.32 3.83 1.84
CA SER A 43 7.45 4.75 1.95
C SER A 43 8.74 3.97 2.08
N THR A 44 9.80 4.48 1.50
CA THR A 44 11.13 3.88 1.61
C THR A 44 12.11 4.80 2.30
N ILE A 45 13.09 4.19 2.95
CA ILE A 45 14.32 4.83 3.41
C ILE A 45 15.49 4.08 2.79
N SER A 46 16.47 4.80 2.27
CA SER A 46 17.72 4.21 1.78
C SER A 46 18.86 5.21 1.82
N GLY A 47 20.07 4.69 1.59
CA GLY A 47 21.26 5.50 1.43
C GLY A 47 21.33 6.28 0.11
N ASN A 48 20.41 6.11 -0.83
CA ASN A 48 20.41 6.78 -2.13
C ASN A 48 20.17 8.30 -2.03
N GLY A 49 19.50 8.78 -0.98
CA GLY A 49 19.23 10.20 -0.76
C GLY A 49 18.12 10.81 -1.63
N ASP A 50 17.71 10.15 -2.71
CA ASP A 50 16.52 10.47 -3.50
C ASP A 50 15.43 9.40 -3.30
N THR A 51 14.60 9.61 -2.28
CA THR A 51 13.43 8.76 -1.98
C THR A 51 12.35 8.85 -3.06
N GLY A 52 12.38 9.87 -3.94
CA GLY A 52 11.41 10.06 -5.02
C GLY A 52 11.63 9.16 -6.24
N ALA A 53 12.78 8.47 -6.30
CA ALA A 53 13.17 7.51 -7.32
C ALA A 53 13.35 6.07 -6.78
N GLU A 54 13.15 5.87 -5.47
CA GLU A 54 13.30 4.57 -4.84
C GLU A 54 12.10 3.65 -5.16
N PRO A 55 12.37 2.40 -5.59
CA PRO A 55 11.30 1.44 -5.83
C PRO A 55 10.51 1.15 -4.55
N ASN A 56 9.18 1.31 -4.64
CA ASN A 56 8.24 1.04 -3.57
C ASN A 56 7.27 -0.10 -3.93
N GLN A 57 6.33 -0.39 -3.05
CA GLN A 57 5.34 -1.46 -3.23
C GLN A 57 3.92 -0.91 -3.12
N LEU A 58 3.00 -1.44 -3.93
CA LEU A 58 1.57 -1.34 -3.69
C LEU A 58 1.17 -2.49 -2.78
N VAL A 59 0.60 -2.15 -1.63
CA VAL A 59 0.14 -3.10 -0.63
C VAL A 59 -1.35 -2.94 -0.36
N ALA A 60 -1.97 -4.00 0.15
CA ALA A 60 -3.34 -3.98 0.61
C ALA A 60 -3.52 -4.73 1.92
N ILE A 61 -4.53 -4.33 2.69
CA ILE A 61 -5.00 -5.03 3.88
C ILE A 61 -6.52 -5.02 3.86
N ARG A 62 -7.13 -6.04 4.46
CA ARG A 62 -8.57 -6.12 4.65
C ARG A 62 -8.85 -6.30 6.13
N ASP A 63 -9.49 -5.30 6.72
CA ASP A 63 -9.76 -5.21 8.16
C ASP A 63 -11.28 -5.18 8.43
N THR A 64 -11.69 -5.56 9.63
CA THR A 64 -13.08 -5.47 10.07
C THR A 64 -13.36 -4.06 10.58
N LEU A 65 -14.32 -3.33 9.98
CA LEU A 65 -14.58 -1.92 10.33
C LEU A 65 -14.88 -1.68 11.82
N LYS A 66 -15.51 -2.66 12.47
CA LYS A 66 -15.90 -2.60 13.89
C LYS A 66 -14.78 -3.05 14.84
N SER A 67 -13.61 -3.39 14.32
CA SER A 67 -12.48 -3.83 15.13
C SER A 67 -12.02 -2.68 16.04
N SER A 68 -11.91 -2.97 17.33
CA SER A 68 -11.42 -2.01 18.34
C SER A 68 -10.36 -2.63 19.25
N ASP A 69 -9.88 -3.84 18.91
CA ASP A 69 -8.86 -4.57 19.67
C ASP A 69 -7.49 -4.40 19.00
N ALA A 70 -6.63 -3.62 19.64
CA ALA A 70 -5.26 -3.37 19.16
C ALA A 70 -4.40 -4.64 19.11
N THR A 71 -4.69 -5.64 19.96
CA THR A 71 -3.95 -6.91 19.98
C THR A 71 -4.27 -7.74 18.75
N ALA A 72 -5.53 -7.76 18.34
CA ALA A 72 -5.97 -8.40 17.10
C ALA A 72 -5.41 -7.66 15.88
N ALA A 73 -5.51 -6.32 15.87
CA ALA A 73 -4.97 -5.49 14.78
C ALA A 73 -3.45 -5.67 14.58
N ALA A 74 -2.69 -5.89 15.67
CA ALA A 74 -1.26 -6.13 15.59
C ALA A 74 -0.87 -7.45 14.88
N GLN A 75 -1.81 -8.38 14.68
CA GLN A 75 -1.61 -9.62 13.93
C GLN A 75 -1.93 -9.48 12.44
N GLU A 76 -2.55 -8.37 12.03
CA GLU A 76 -2.90 -8.17 10.64
C GLU A 76 -1.67 -7.80 9.81
N THR A 77 -1.62 -8.29 8.58
CA THR A 77 -0.46 -8.09 7.71
C THR A 77 -0.91 -7.59 6.35
N PHE A 78 -0.18 -6.60 5.83
CA PHE A 78 -0.34 -6.16 4.47
C PHE A 78 0.16 -7.22 3.48
N VAL A 79 -0.59 -7.43 2.42
CA VAL A 79 -0.14 -8.22 1.27
C VAL A 79 0.42 -7.30 0.19
N THR A 80 1.52 -7.70 -0.45
CA THR A 80 2.07 -6.97 -1.60
C THR A 80 1.31 -7.34 -2.86
N LEU A 81 0.71 -6.36 -3.53
CA LEU A 81 0.03 -6.53 -4.81
C LEU A 81 0.96 -6.27 -6.00
N ARG A 82 1.89 -5.32 -5.87
CA ARG A 82 2.90 -4.98 -6.90
C ARG A 82 4.16 -4.42 -6.26
N SER A 83 5.32 -4.76 -6.81
CA SER A 83 6.59 -4.09 -6.49
C SER A 83 7.06 -3.29 -7.70
N ALA A 84 7.51 -2.05 -7.48
CA ALA A 84 8.16 -1.26 -8.51
C ALA A 84 9.55 -1.83 -8.86
N GLY A 85 9.94 -1.70 -10.13
CA GLY A 85 11.28 -2.03 -10.60
C GLY A 85 12.32 -0.94 -10.32
N PHE A 86 13.56 -1.18 -10.70
CA PHE A 86 14.63 -0.18 -10.66
C PHE A 86 14.25 1.07 -11.49
N GLY A 87 14.34 2.26 -10.90
CA GLY A 87 13.97 3.53 -11.55
C GLY A 87 12.46 3.75 -11.73
N GLU A 88 11.63 2.86 -11.20
CA GLU A 88 10.17 2.99 -11.19
C GLU A 88 9.69 3.40 -9.80
N VAL A 89 8.65 4.23 -9.75
CA VAL A 89 7.97 4.59 -8.51
C VAL A 89 6.45 4.57 -8.72
N LEU A 90 5.74 3.89 -7.83
CA LEU A 90 4.27 3.97 -7.77
C LEU A 90 3.89 5.27 -7.05
N ARG A 91 3.32 6.22 -7.79
CA ARG A 91 3.12 7.61 -7.35
C ARG A 91 1.78 7.90 -6.68
N GLY A 92 0.84 6.98 -6.72
CA GLY A 92 -0.46 7.18 -6.09
C GLY A 92 -1.40 6.02 -6.32
N ASN A 93 -2.50 6.06 -5.57
CA ASN A 93 -3.64 5.20 -5.72
C ASN A 93 -4.87 6.06 -6.07
N SER A 94 -5.65 5.57 -7.01
CA SER A 94 -6.95 6.15 -7.36
C SER A 94 -7.97 5.04 -7.32
N PHE A 95 -9.02 5.26 -6.54
CA PHE A 95 -10.18 4.39 -6.49
C PHE A 95 -11.35 5.11 -7.13
N THR A 96 -12.04 4.44 -8.06
CA THR A 96 -13.28 4.95 -8.64
C THR A 96 -14.43 4.27 -7.91
N PRO A 97 -15.26 5.00 -7.17
CA PRO A 97 -16.45 4.44 -6.55
C PRO A 97 -17.39 3.93 -7.64
N ASP A 98 -17.80 2.67 -7.54
CA ASP A 98 -18.96 2.18 -8.27
C ASP A 98 -20.20 2.40 -7.40
N ARG A 99 -21.34 2.72 -8.01
CA ARG A 99 -22.62 2.70 -7.29
C ARG A 99 -23.10 1.26 -7.32
N ASP A 100 -23.38 0.69 -6.16
CA ASP A 100 -23.95 -0.65 -6.06
C ASP A 100 -25.14 -0.78 -7.03
N ALA A 101 -25.10 -1.79 -7.91
CA ALA A 101 -26.08 -2.03 -8.97
C ALA A 101 -27.41 -2.61 -8.45
N ASP A 102 -27.83 -2.25 -7.23
CA ASP A 102 -28.96 -2.86 -6.51
C ASP A 102 -30.20 -1.95 -6.41
N ASP A 103 -30.27 -0.86 -7.19
CA ASP A 103 -31.33 0.14 -6.97
C ASP A 103 -32.58 0.00 -7.89
N HIS A 104 -32.62 -0.86 -8.91
CA HIS A 104 -33.79 -1.00 -9.82
C HIS A 104 -33.82 -2.45 -10.35
N ASP A 105 -34.77 -3.36 -10.09
CA ASP A 105 -36.23 -3.24 -10.14
C ASP A 105 -36.88 -4.20 -9.12
N HIS A 106 -37.44 -3.64 -8.05
CA HIS A 106 -38.60 -4.21 -7.37
C HIS A 106 -39.80 -3.34 -7.75
N ASP A 107 -40.47 -3.65 -8.86
CA ASP A 107 -41.88 -3.29 -9.09
C ASP A 107 -42.38 -3.88 -10.42
N HIS A 108 -42.93 -5.10 -10.38
CA HIS A 108 -43.97 -5.50 -11.31
C HIS A 108 -45.05 -6.28 -10.58
N HIS A 109 -46.21 -5.62 -10.53
CA HIS A 109 -47.49 -6.02 -9.95
C HIS A 109 -48.25 -7.00 -10.85
#